data_AF-A0A8S3RHV2-F1
#
_entry.id   AF-A0A8S3RHV2-F1
#
_cell.length_a   1.000
_cell.length_b   1.000
_cell.length_c   1.000
_cell.angle_alpha   90.00
_cell.angle_beta   90.00
_cell.angle_gamma   90.00
#
_symmetry.space_group_name_H-M   'P 1'
#
loop_
_entity.id
_entity.type
_entity.pdbx_description
1 polymer ?
#
loop_
_entity_poly.entity_id
_entity_poly.type
_entity_poly.pdbx_seq_one_letter_code
_entity_poly.pdbx_strand_id
1 'polypeptide(L)'
;MHSVIEMIAMFQFFLQIPLSSLSAIAREMIHYYERNQISNQHIFKFIVPTSSVIKDLEGCPPSTCQLASTKLVENMKETMSYLLTSDPPFKHLPVNDANMNMKEDVNENDTKIDDTVCAEKMKRPYFLVNKLECVSVLI
;
A
#
# COMPACT_ATOMS: atom_id res chain seq x y z
N MET A 1 -0.59 -8.23 -26.25
CA MET A 1 0.54 -7.32 -26.49
C MET A 1 0.27 -5.90 -26.01
N HIS A 2 -0.82 -5.23 -26.43
CA HIS A 2 -1.11 -3.85 -26.01
C HIS A 2 -1.16 -3.66 -24.48
N SER A 3 -1.91 -4.51 -23.76
CA SER A 3 -2.01 -4.44 -22.29
C SER A 3 -0.69 -4.61 -21.54
N VAL A 4 0.25 -5.38 -22.10
CA VAL A 4 1.59 -5.53 -21.50
C VAL A 4 2.38 -4.23 -21.66
N ILE A 5 2.31 -3.59 -22.83
CA ILE A 5 2.98 -2.32 -23.08
C ILE A 5 2.41 -1.22 -22.18
N GLU A 6 1.10 -1.16 -22.00
CA GLU A 6 0.44 -0.20 -21.10
C GLU A 6 0.95 -0.35 -19.66
N MET A 7 0.98 -1.57 -19.14
CA MET A 7 1.48 -1.82 -17.77
C MET A 7 2.96 -1.50 -17.62
N ILE A 8 3.81 -1.87 -18.60
CA ILE A 8 5.23 -1.52 -18.58
C ILE A 8 5.44 -0.01 -18.64
N ALA A 9 4.65 0.70 -19.44
CA ALA A 9 4.69 2.15 -19.50
C ALA A 9 4.31 2.76 -18.15
N MET A 10 3.22 2.30 -17.51
CA MET A 10 2.82 2.76 -16.17
C MET A 10 3.93 2.54 -15.14
N PHE A 11 4.56 1.37 -15.12
CA PHE A 11 5.67 1.09 -14.19
C PHE A 11 6.88 2.01 -14.42
N GLN A 12 7.21 2.30 -15.68
CA GLN A 12 8.30 3.21 -16.00
C GLN A 12 7.97 4.67 -15.61
N PHE A 13 6.73 5.12 -15.80
CA PHE A 13 6.33 6.49 -15.51
C PHE A 13 6.15 6.78 -14.02
N PHE A 14 5.59 5.84 -13.24
CA PHE A 14 5.22 6.10 -11.84
C PHE A 14 6.21 5.56 -10.81
N LEU A 15 6.95 4.49 -11.12
CA LEU A 15 7.73 3.74 -10.12
C LEU A 15 9.23 3.65 -10.47
N GLN A 16 9.63 4.33 -11.55
CA GLN A 16 11.02 4.39 -12.04
C GLN A 16 11.74 3.03 -12.03
N ILE A 17 11.01 1.96 -12.35
CA ILE A 17 11.52 0.59 -12.23
C ILE A 17 12.68 0.38 -13.21
N PRO A 18 13.82 -0.21 -12.78
CA PRO A 18 14.94 -0.49 -13.66
C PRO A 18 14.55 -1.34 -14.87
N LEU A 19 15.14 -1.05 -16.02
CA LEU A 19 14.86 -1.76 -17.27
C LEU A 19 15.08 -3.28 -17.17
N SER A 20 16.06 -3.71 -16.36
CA SER A 20 16.31 -5.13 -16.09
C SER A 20 15.10 -5.81 -15.45
N SER A 21 14.48 -5.18 -14.46
CA SER A 21 13.26 -5.66 -13.81
C SER A 21 12.05 -5.59 -14.76
N LEU A 22 11.90 -4.50 -15.52
CA LEU A 22 10.80 -4.39 -16.51
C LEU A 22 10.84 -5.49 -17.57
N SER A 23 12.03 -5.90 -18.00
CA SER A 23 12.17 -6.98 -18.97
C SER A 23 11.70 -8.33 -18.43
N ALA A 24 11.94 -8.60 -17.14
CA ALA A 24 11.47 -9.81 -16.48
C ALA A 24 9.95 -9.78 -16.31
N ILE A 25 9.42 -8.64 -15.83
CA ILE A 25 7.99 -8.37 -15.69
C ILE A 25 7.27 -8.58 -17.02
N ALA A 26 7.75 -7.98 -18.11
CA ALA A 26 7.16 -8.11 -19.43
C ALA A 26 7.10 -9.57 -19.90
N ARG A 27 8.17 -10.35 -19.67
CA ARG A 27 8.22 -11.76 -20.05
C ARG A 27 7.22 -12.61 -19.27
N GLU A 28 7.10 -12.40 -17.96
CA GLU A 28 6.12 -13.12 -17.14
C GLU A 28 4.70 -12.81 -17.60
N MET A 29 4.40 -11.55 -17.91
CA MET A 29 3.08 -11.13 -18.38
C MET A 29 2.74 -11.68 -19.76
N ILE A 30 3.70 -11.67 -20.69
CA ILE A 30 3.52 -12.28 -22.02
C ILE A 30 3.23 -13.77 -21.87
N HIS A 31 4.05 -14.48 -21.09
CA HIS A 31 3.87 -15.91 -20.84
C HIS A 31 2.51 -16.23 -20.18
N TYR A 32 2.04 -15.36 -19.28
CA TYR A 32 0.70 -15.49 -18.71
C TYR A 32 -0.39 -15.37 -19.78
N TYR A 33 -0.32 -14.34 -20.64
CA TYR A 33 -1.33 -14.10 -21.68
C TYR A 33 -1.25 -15.03 -22.89
N GLU A 34 -0.17 -15.78 -23.06
CA GLU A 34 -0.10 -16.87 -24.04
C GLU A 34 -1.06 -18.02 -23.69
N ARG A 35 -1.36 -18.20 -22.41
CA ARG A 35 -2.16 -19.34 -21.91
C ARG A 35 -3.51 -18.93 -21.31
N ASN A 36 -3.67 -17.65 -20.97
CA ASN A 36 -4.84 -17.13 -20.27
C ASN A 36 -5.46 -15.98 -21.04
N GLN A 37 -6.79 -15.84 -20.91
CA GLN A 37 -7.48 -14.67 -21.43
C GLN A 37 -7.18 -13.44 -20.56
N ILE A 38 -7.30 -12.26 -21.16
CA ILE A 38 -7.17 -11.00 -20.45
C ILE A 38 -8.33 -10.88 -19.45
N SER A 39 -7.98 -10.71 -18.16
CA SER A 39 -8.94 -10.56 -17.08
C SER A 39 -8.46 -9.48 -16.11
N ASN A 40 -9.38 -8.59 -15.74
CA ASN A 40 -9.12 -7.55 -14.75
C ASN A 40 -9.01 -8.09 -13.32
N GLN A 41 -9.28 -9.38 -13.10
CA GLN A 41 -9.19 -10.01 -11.78
C GLN A 41 -7.82 -10.61 -11.50
N HIS A 42 -6.97 -10.75 -12.51
CA HIS A 42 -5.64 -11.31 -12.32
C HIS A 42 -4.71 -10.27 -11.71
N ILE A 43 -4.13 -10.61 -10.55
CA ILE A 43 -3.15 -9.77 -9.86
C ILE A 43 -1.77 -10.34 -10.16
N PHE A 44 -0.94 -9.55 -10.84
CA PHE A 44 0.46 -9.88 -11.02
C PHE A 44 1.26 -9.53 -9.76
N LYS A 45 2.26 -10.34 -9.44
CA LYS A 45 3.17 -10.11 -8.31
C LYS A 45 4.60 -10.14 -8.82
N PHE A 46 5.29 -9.02 -8.70
CA PHE A 46 6.67 -8.89 -9.17
C PHE A 46 7.60 -8.56 -8.01
N ILE A 47 8.81 -9.10 -8.06
CA ILE A 47 9.86 -8.76 -7.10
C ILE A 47 10.60 -7.55 -7.65
N VAL A 48 10.50 -6.42 -6.95
CA VAL A 48 11.18 -5.18 -7.29
C VAL A 48 12.11 -4.80 -6.13
N PRO A 49 13.37 -4.40 -6.39
CA PRO A 49 14.24 -3.90 -5.33
C PRO A 49 13.62 -2.69 -4.64
N THR A 50 13.53 -2.71 -3.31
CA THR A 50 12.96 -1.59 -2.54
C THR A 50 13.67 -0.28 -2.85
N SER A 51 14.99 -0.31 -3.04
CA SER A 51 15.80 0.87 -3.40
C SER A 51 15.35 1.56 -4.68
N SER A 52 14.70 0.83 -5.59
CA SER A 52 14.22 1.36 -6.87
C SER A 52 12.92 2.15 -6.72
N VAL A 53 12.08 1.79 -5.75
CA VAL A 53 10.74 2.37 -5.57
C VAL A 53 10.61 3.22 -4.31
N ILE A 54 11.58 3.15 -3.39
CA ILE A 54 11.48 3.80 -2.08
C ILE A 54 11.29 5.31 -2.20
N LYS A 55 11.98 5.97 -3.14
CA LYS A 55 11.87 7.41 -3.34
C LYS A 55 10.49 7.85 -3.81
N ASP A 56 9.85 7.03 -4.64
CA ASP A 56 8.50 7.30 -5.13
C ASP A 56 7.43 7.01 -4.04
N LEU A 57 7.81 6.28 -2.99
CA LEU A 57 6.97 5.95 -1.83
C LEU A 57 7.25 6.85 -0.60
N GLU A 58 8.39 7.53 -0.56
CA GLU A 58 8.80 8.45 0.51
C GLU A 58 7.89 9.69 0.52
N GLY A 59 6.80 9.62 1.29
CA GLY A 59 5.79 10.68 1.39
C GLY A 59 4.37 10.19 1.11
N CYS A 60 4.22 8.98 0.58
CA CYS A 60 2.92 8.34 0.40
C CYS A 60 2.54 7.57 1.67
N PRO A 61 1.46 7.96 2.39
CA PRO A 61 1.00 7.17 3.52
C PRO A 61 0.53 5.79 3.03
N PRO A 62 0.88 4.69 3.73
CA PRO A 62 0.44 3.37 3.32
C PRO A 62 -1.07 3.22 3.49
N SER A 63 -1.75 2.74 2.45
CA SER A 63 -3.18 2.39 2.53
C SER A 63 -3.42 1.21 3.48
N THR A 64 -2.42 0.35 3.64
CA THR A 64 -2.43 -0.83 4.51
C THR A 64 -1.08 -0.98 5.21
N CYS A 65 -1.09 -1.16 6.52
CA CYS A 65 0.07 -1.49 7.33
C CYS A 65 -0.23 -2.73 8.17
N GLN A 66 0.63 -3.73 8.11
CA GLN A 66 0.48 -4.98 8.86
C GLN A 66 1.72 -5.23 9.71
N LEU A 67 1.51 -5.55 10.99
CA LEU A 67 2.54 -6.04 11.89
C LEU A 67 2.20 -7.48 12.26
N ALA A 68 3.11 -8.41 11.97
CA ALA A 68 2.98 -9.81 12.33
C ALA A 68 4.05 -10.21 13.36
N SER A 69 3.63 -10.73 14.50
CA SER A 69 4.49 -11.36 15.50
C SER A 69 4.31 -12.86 15.43
N THR A 70 5.41 -13.58 15.26
CA THR A 70 5.40 -15.04 15.20
C THR A 70 6.19 -15.61 16.38
N LYS A 71 5.62 -16.57 17.09
CA LYS A 71 6.33 -17.36 18.11
C LYS A 71 6.11 -18.86 17.87
N LEU A 72 7.07 -19.67 18.29
CA LEU A 72 6.94 -21.12 18.32
C LEU A 72 6.44 -21.54 19.71
N VAL A 73 5.32 -22.26 19.77
CA VAL A 73 4.78 -22.82 21.01
C VAL A 73 4.75 -24.33 20.85
N GLU A 74 5.57 -25.02 21.63
CA GLU A 74 5.81 -26.47 21.62
C GLU A 74 6.37 -26.99 20.29
N ASN A 75 5.55 -27.03 19.23
CA ASN A 75 5.93 -27.36 17.85
C ASN A 75 5.02 -26.66 16.81
N MET A 76 4.16 -25.74 17.25
CA MET A 76 3.26 -24.99 16.38
C MET A 76 3.69 -23.54 16.26
N LYS A 77 3.57 -23.01 15.04
CA LYS A 77 3.84 -21.62 14.72
C LYS A 77 2.58 -20.80 15.03
N GLU A 78 2.59 -20.05 16.12
CA GLU A 78 1.52 -19.10 16.45
C GLU A 78 1.88 -17.74 15.85
N THR A 79 0.96 -17.14 15.08
CA THR A 79 1.16 -15.83 14.45
C THR A 79 0.04 -14.88 14.84
N MET A 80 0.40 -13.78 15.48
CA MET A 80 -0.52 -12.68 15.79
C MET A 80 -0.30 -11.55 14.77
N SER A 81 -1.37 -11.11 14.11
CA SER A 81 -1.31 -10.03 13.11
C SER A 81 -2.17 -8.84 13.54
N TYR A 82 -1.60 -7.65 13.48
CA TYR A 82 -2.29 -6.38 13.61
C TYR A 82 -2.35 -5.72 12.25
N LEU A 83 -3.54 -5.26 11.85
CA LEU A 83 -3.79 -4.67 10.53
C LEU A 83 -4.39 -3.27 10.70
N LEU A 84 -3.75 -2.28 10.11
CA LEU A 84 -4.24 -0.92 9.97
C LEU A 84 -4.53 -0.68 8.49
N THR A 85 -5.77 -0.34 8.16
CA THR A 85 -6.19 -0.07 6.78
C THR A 85 -6.95 1.25 6.73
N SER A 86 -6.79 1.98 5.63
CA SER A 86 -7.59 3.19 5.37
C SER A 86 -9.04 2.84 5.01
N ASP A 87 -9.21 1.72 4.31
CA ASP A 87 -10.53 1.18 3.93
C ASP A 87 -10.90 -0.05 4.78
N PRO A 88 -12.21 -0.36 4.93
CA PRO A 88 -12.63 -1.57 5.63
C PRO A 88 -12.09 -2.83 4.91
N PRO A 89 -11.32 -3.69 5.60
CA PRO A 89 -10.72 -4.86 4.97
C PRO A 89 -11.76 -5.94 4.59
N PHE A 90 -12.94 -5.90 5.23
CA PHE A 90 -14.02 -6.84 5.02
C PHE A 90 -15.25 -6.13 4.48
N LYS A 91 -15.43 -6.19 3.15
CA LYS A 91 -16.52 -5.51 2.42
C LYS A 91 -17.94 -5.91 2.88
N HIS A 92 -18.07 -7.05 3.53
CA HIS A 92 -19.35 -7.57 4.00
C HIS A 92 -19.70 -7.12 5.44
N LEU A 93 -18.77 -6.49 6.15
CA LEU A 93 -19.04 -5.98 7.50
C LEU A 93 -19.63 -4.56 7.41
N PRO A 94 -20.75 -4.27 8.09
CA PRO A 94 -21.32 -2.94 8.13
C PRO A 94 -20.38 -2.00 8.91
N VAL A 95 -20.12 -0.82 8.35
CA VAL A 95 -19.45 0.28 9.06
C VAL A 95 -20.51 0.97 9.91
N ASN A 96 -20.43 0.83 11.23
CA ASN A 96 -21.31 1.58 12.13
C ASN A 96 -20.80 3.02 12.23
N ASP A 97 -21.41 3.95 11.50
CA ASP A 97 -21.11 5.40 11.49
C ASP A 97 -21.47 6.12 12.81
N ALA A 98 -21.50 5.43 13.95
CA ALA A 98 -22.04 5.95 15.20
C ALA A 98 -21.13 6.98 15.93
N ASN A 99 -19.94 7.29 15.40
CA ASN A 99 -18.95 8.16 16.07
C ASN A 99 -18.62 9.48 15.36
N MET A 100 -19.38 9.89 14.33
CA MET A 100 -19.14 11.18 13.62
C MET A 100 -19.89 12.39 14.20
N ASN A 101 -20.55 12.26 15.36
CA ASN A 101 -21.23 13.40 16.01
C ASN A 101 -20.43 13.94 17.21
N MET A 102 -19.24 14.48 16.98
CA MET A 102 -18.76 15.58 17.81
C MET A 102 -19.13 16.88 17.11
N LYS A 103 -20.21 17.51 17.60
CA LYS A 103 -20.58 18.87 17.20
C LYS A 103 -19.45 19.81 17.64
N GLU A 104 -18.68 20.32 16.68
CA GLU A 104 -17.88 21.52 16.86
C GLU A 104 -18.82 22.72 16.72
N ASP A 105 -19.25 23.28 17.86
CA ASP A 105 -19.78 24.64 17.91
C ASP A 105 -18.58 25.59 17.70
N VAL A 106 -18.35 26.03 16.46
CA VAL A 106 -17.35 27.07 16.15
C VAL A 106 -18.07 28.33 15.68
N ASN A 107 -17.98 29.33 16.54
CA ASN A 107 -18.38 30.71 16.35
C ASN A 107 -17.64 31.29 15.13
N GLU A 108 -18.39 31.79 14.14
CA GLU A 108 -17.85 32.61 13.06
C GLU A 108 -17.15 33.84 13.65
N ASN A 109 -15.88 34.04 13.33
CA ASN A 109 -15.32 35.34 12.95
C ASN A 109 -13.83 35.21 12.57
N ASP A 110 -13.56 35.53 11.30
CA ASP A 110 -12.34 36.13 10.73
C ASP A 110 -10.96 35.63 11.20
N THR A 111 -10.22 34.94 10.32
CA THR A 111 -9.07 35.51 9.57
C THR A 111 -8.28 34.44 8.80
N LYS A 112 -7.97 34.77 7.53
CA LYS A 112 -6.83 34.36 6.68
C LYS A 112 -6.43 32.87 6.61
N ILE A 113 -6.63 32.33 5.42
CA ILE A 113 -6.05 31.08 4.92
C ILE A 113 -4.52 31.21 4.92
N ASP A 114 -3.85 30.43 5.76
CA ASP A 114 -2.43 30.12 5.66
C ASP A 114 -2.25 28.60 5.69
N ASP A 115 -1.57 28.09 4.66
CA ASP A 115 -1.25 26.68 4.44
C ASP A 115 -0.32 26.16 5.55
N THR A 116 -0.85 25.54 6.61
CA THR A 116 0.01 24.84 7.60
C THR A 116 -0.68 23.79 8.48
N VAL A 117 -1.83 23.23 8.06
CA VAL A 117 -2.55 22.23 8.88
C VAL A 117 -2.43 20.82 8.32
N CYS A 118 -1.20 20.33 8.18
CA CYS A 118 -0.94 18.87 8.06
C CYS A 118 0.05 18.36 9.12
N ALA A 119 0.53 19.22 10.03
CA ALA A 119 1.66 18.88 10.90
C ALA A 119 1.31 18.52 12.36
N GLU A 120 0.06 18.63 12.83
CA GLU A 120 -0.18 18.70 14.29
C GLU A 120 -1.04 17.62 14.96
N LYS A 121 -1.35 16.49 14.32
CA LYS A 121 -2.09 15.39 15.00
C LYS A 121 -1.53 13.98 14.82
N MET A 122 -0.20 13.81 14.80
CA MET A 122 0.41 12.51 15.11
C MET A 122 1.52 12.66 16.15
N LYS A 123 1.11 12.87 17.42
CA LYS A 123 1.97 12.57 18.57
C LYS A 123 2.18 11.05 18.61
N ARG A 124 3.33 10.64 18.07
CA ARG A 124 4.15 9.43 18.32
C ARG A 124 3.41 8.17 18.82
N PRO A 125 3.71 7.03 18.18
CA PRO A 125 4.50 6.05 18.93
C PRO A 125 5.77 5.65 18.17
N TYR A 126 6.86 5.60 18.94
CA TYR A 126 8.11 4.96 18.52
C TYR A 126 7.89 3.45 18.39
N PHE A 127 8.22 2.85 17.25
CA PHE A 127 8.57 1.44 17.21
C PHE A 127 9.77 1.22 16.31
N LEU A 128 10.76 0.55 16.89
CA LEU A 128 12.04 0.15 16.30
C LEU A 128 11.82 -0.67 15.02
N VAL A 129 12.37 -0.16 13.93
CA VAL A 129 12.45 -0.86 12.65
C VAL A 129 13.52 -1.94 12.76
N ASN A 130 13.11 -3.16 13.11
CA ASN A 130 13.93 -4.35 12.86
C ASN A 130 13.30 -5.11 11.70
N LYS A 131 14.01 -5.09 10.55
CA LYS A 131 13.76 -5.85 9.31
C LYS A 131 12.37 -5.69 8.68
N LEU A 132 12.26 -4.70 7.79
CA LEU A 132 11.29 -4.72 6.69
C LEU A 132 11.74 -5.77 5.65
N GLU A 133 11.31 -7.01 5.80
CA GLU A 133 11.35 -7.99 4.71
C GLU A 133 10.06 -7.87 3.89
N CYS A 134 10.23 -7.54 2.60
CA CYS A 134 9.23 -7.49 1.53
C CYS A 134 8.18 -6.37 1.60
N VAL A 135 8.45 -5.28 0.87
CA VAL A 135 7.40 -4.39 0.34
C VAL A 135 6.76 -5.12 -0.84
N SER A 136 5.62 -5.77 -0.60
CA SER A 136 4.71 -6.16 -1.67
C SER A 136 3.92 -4.92 -2.10
N VAL A 137 4.34 -4.32 -3.23
CA VAL A 137 3.51 -3.33 -3.91
C VAL A 137 2.40 -4.10 -4.61
N LEU A 138 1.17 -3.96 -4.12
CA LEU A 138 -0.03 -4.43 -4.80
C LEU A 138 -0.42 -3.32 -5.80
N ILE A 139 -0.35 -3.63 -7.10
CA ILE A 139 -0.85 -2.76 -8.19
C ILE A 139 -2.00 -3.49 -8.86
#